data_AF-A0A4U6B9P2-F1
#
_entry.id   AF-A0A4U6B9P2-F1
#
_cell.length_a   1.000
_cell.length_b   1.000
_cell.length_c   1.000
_cell.angle_alpha   90.00
_cell.angle_beta   90.00
_cell.angle_gamma   90.00
#
_symmetry.space_group_name_H-M   'P 1'
#
loop_
_entity.id
_entity.type
_entity.pdbx_description
1 polymer ?
#
loop_
_entity_poly.entity_id
_entity_poly.type
_entity_poly.pdbx_seq_one_letter_code
_entity_poly.pdbx_strand_id
1 'polypeptide(L)' 'MILPTKHIPQNEALIGVGATLLAHLSMPMTVSGLWERLRTEPNVGTFERFVLASNLLYLIGAIDIRDGLIVRTAS' A
#
# COMPACT_ATOMS: atom_id res chain seq x y z
N MET A 1 -8.55 -4.57 9.44
CA MET A 1 -8.22 -6.02 9.45
C MET A 1 -7.32 -6.34 8.29
N ILE A 2 -6.34 -7.24 8.46
CA ILE A 2 -5.42 -7.65 7.38
C ILE A 2 -6.19 -8.36 6.25
N LEU A 3 -6.95 -9.39 6.61
CA LEU A 3 -7.78 -10.16 5.69
C LEU A 3 -9.24 -9.67 5.71
N PRO A 4 -10.02 -9.96 4.65
CA PRO A 4 -11.45 -9.69 4.62
C PRO A 4 -12.17 -10.46 5.73
N THR A 5 -13.28 -9.91 6.21
CA THR A 5 -14.14 -10.56 7.21
C THR A 5 -15.61 -10.38 6.82
N LYS A 6 -16.55 -10.99 7.55
CA LYS A 6 -17.99 -10.81 7.29
C LYS A 6 -18.45 -9.33 7.25
N HIS A 7 -17.72 -8.45 7.93
CA HIS A 7 -18.04 -7.02 8.08
C HIS A 7 -17.04 -6.10 7.37
N ILE A 8 -15.97 -6.64 6.79
CA ILE A 8 -14.92 -5.86 6.13
C ILE A 8 -14.72 -6.43 4.72
N PRO A 9 -15.14 -5.73 3.67
CA PRO A 9 -15.04 -6.21 2.30
C PRO A 9 -13.59 -6.27 1.84
N GLN A 10 -13.35 -7.02 0.76
CA GLN A 10 -12.00 -7.30 0.27
C GLN A 10 -11.22 -6.04 -0.10
N ASN A 11 -11.85 -5.05 -0.74
CA ASN A 11 -11.16 -3.81 -1.12
C ASN A 11 -10.72 -3.01 0.12
N GLU A 12 -11.45 -3.15 1.23
CA GLU A 12 -11.23 -2.38 2.45
C GLU A 12 -10.30 -3.07 3.44
N ALA A 13 -10.15 -4.38 3.34
CA ALA A 13 -9.14 -5.12 4.08
C ALA A 13 -7.74 -4.63 3.70
N LEU A 14 -6.81 -4.65 4.64
CA LEU A 14 -5.45 -4.16 4.47
C LEU A 14 -4.71 -4.83 3.31
N ILE A 15 -5.02 -6.10 3.02
CA ILE A 15 -4.49 -6.79 1.83
C ILE A 15 -5.00 -6.19 0.51
N GLY A 16 -6.26 -5.76 0.46
CA GLY A 16 -6.85 -5.08 -0.70
C GLY A 16 -6.30 -3.66 -0.87
N VAL A 17 -6.13 -2.93 0.24
CA VAL A 17 -5.44 -1.63 0.23
C VAL A 17 -4.00 -1.79 -0.27
N GLY A 18 -3.28 -2.80 0.21
CA GLY A 18 -1.94 -3.14 -0.26
C GLY A 18 -1.88 -3.45 -1.76
N ALA A 19 -2.90 -4.12 -2.31
CA ALA A 19 -3.00 -4.33 -3.75
C ALA A 19 -3.14 -3.01 -4.53
N THR A 20 -3.95 -2.07 -4.04
CA THR A 20 -4.06 -0.71 -4.62
C THR A 20 -2.73 0.04 -4.57
N LEU A 21 -2.01 -0.03 -3.44
CA LEU A 21 -0.67 0.57 -3.29
C LEU A 21 0.29 0.01 -4.35
N LEU A 22 0.36 -1.32 -4.45
CA LEU A 22 1.21 -1.96 -5.44
C LEU A 22 0.84 -1.49 -6.84
N ALA A 23 -0.43 -1.55 -7.24
CA ALA A 23 -0.90 -1.12 -8.56
C ALA A 23 -0.42 0.29 -8.97
N HIS A 24 -0.34 1.22 -8.02
CA HIS A 24 0.15 2.59 -8.25
C HIS A 24 1.68 2.73 -8.17
N LEU A 25 2.36 1.82 -7.49
CA LEU A 25 3.81 1.70 -7.44
C LEU A 25 4.33 0.96 -8.70
N SER A 26 4.12 1.53 -9.88
CA SER A 26 4.60 0.98 -11.16
C SER A 26 6.08 1.25 -11.43
N MET A 27 6.66 2.23 -10.73
CA MET A 27 8.07 2.60 -10.78
C MET A 27 8.54 3.03 -9.39
N PRO A 28 9.84 2.94 -9.08
CA PRO A 28 10.40 3.48 -7.84
C PRO A 28 9.98 4.94 -7.61
N MET A 29 9.53 5.27 -6.40
CA MET A 29 9.18 6.64 -6.04
C MET A 29 9.31 6.86 -4.54
N THR A 30 9.35 8.13 -4.12
CA THR A 30 9.38 8.47 -2.70
C THR A 30 8.08 8.08 -1.99
N VAL A 31 8.15 7.88 -0.68
CA VAL A 31 6.98 7.62 0.17
C VAL A 31 5.91 8.70 -0.04
N SER A 32 6.31 9.97 -0.03
CA SER A 32 5.40 11.11 -0.25
C SER A 32 4.81 11.11 -1.65
N GLY A 33 5.58 10.74 -2.67
CA GLY A 33 5.09 10.65 -4.05
C GLY A 33 4.03 9.56 -4.21
N LEU A 34 4.22 8.40 -3.57
CA LEU A 34 3.22 7.33 -3.56
C LEU A 34 1.97 7.74 -2.79
N TRP A 35 2.13 8.41 -1.64
CA TRP A 35 1.00 8.93 -0.86
C TRP A 35 0.16 9.94 -1.65
N GLU A 36 0.78 10.90 -2.33
CA GLU A 36 0.05 11.89 -3.13
C GLU A 36 -0.79 11.26 -4.25
N ARG A 37 -0.33 10.15 -4.83
CA ARG A 37 -1.10 9.39 -5.83
C ARG A 37 -2.29 8.66 -5.23
N LEU A 38 -2.17 8.18 -3.99
CA LEU A 38 -3.13 7.28 -3.35
C LEU A 38 -4.12 7.99 -2.42
N ARG A 39 -3.86 9.24 -2.00
CA ARG A 39 -4.74 9.94 -1.04
C ARG A 39 -6.18 10.13 -1.54
N THR A 40 -6.40 10.04 -2.86
CA THR A 40 -7.74 10.11 -3.47
C THR A 40 -8.37 8.73 -3.71
N GLU A 41 -7.62 7.64 -3.53
CA GLU A 41 -8.16 6.29 -3.66
C GLU A 41 -9.13 6.00 -2.50
N PRO A 42 -10.40 5.65 -2.79
CA PRO A 42 -11.43 5.49 -1.76
C PRO A 42 -11.08 4.45 -0.69
N ASN A 43 -10.36 3.39 -1.08
CA ASN A 43 -9.96 2.34 -0.16
C ASN A 43 -8.63 2.61 0.58
N VAL A 44 -7.89 3.67 0.21
CA VAL A 44 -6.75 4.16 1.00
C VAL A 44 -7.24 5.24 1.95
N GLY A 45 -7.81 6.33 1.44
CA GLY A 45 -8.57 7.35 2.17
C GLY A 45 -7.82 8.21 3.22
N THR A 46 -6.92 7.63 4.02
CA THR A 46 -6.17 8.33 5.08
C THR A 46 -4.71 7.92 5.10
N PHE A 47 -3.88 8.79 5.69
CA PHE A 47 -2.44 8.54 5.78
C PHE A 47 -2.13 7.35 6.68
N GLU A 48 -2.89 7.16 7.76
CA GLU A 48 -2.71 6.00 8.66
C GLU A 48 -2.93 4.69 7.90
N ARG A 49 -3.96 4.63 7.06
CA ARG A 49 -4.27 3.43 6.28
C ARG A 49 -3.21 3.16 5.20
N PHE A 50 -2.67 4.20 4.59
CA PHE A 50 -1.50 4.11 3.72
C PHE A 50 -0.27 3.55 4.43
N VAL A 51 0.06 4.07 5.63
CA VAL A 51 1.20 3.60 6.43
C VAL A 51 1.01 2.13 6.84
N LEU A 52 -0.18 1.75 7.32
CA LEU A 52 -0.46 0.37 7.70
C LEU A 52 -0.32 -0.61 6.52
N ALA A 53 -0.81 -0.22 5.33
CA ALA A 53 -0.69 -1.04 4.14
C ALA A 53 0.77 -1.14 3.67
N SER A 54 1.50 -0.02 3.67
CA SER A 54 2.93 0.01 3.33
C SER A 54 3.75 -0.87 4.29
N ASN A 55 3.48 -0.78 5.59
CA ASN A 55 4.14 -1.62 6.60
C ASN A 55 3.85 -3.10 6.38
N LEU A 56 2.59 -3.46 6.10
CA LEU A 56 2.23 -4.84 5.77
C LEU A 56 3.03 -5.34 4.56
N LEU A 57 3.05 -4.56 3.47
CA LEU A 57 3.78 -4.91 2.25
C LEU A 57 5.29 -5.04 2.50
N TYR A 58 5.88 -4.18 3.32
CA TYR A 58 7.29 -4.25 3.69
C TYR A 58 7.59 -5.51 4.52
N LEU A 59 6.75 -5.80 5.53
CA LEU A 59 6.91 -6.97 6.40
C LEU A 59 6.83 -8.30 5.64
N ILE A 60 5.99 -8.38 4.60
CA ILE A 60 5.87 -9.57 3.75
C ILE A 60 6.88 -9.59 2.58
N GLY A 61 7.76 -8.58 2.49
CA GLY A 61 8.78 -8.48 1.45
C GLY A 61 8.24 -8.15 0.06
N ALA A 62 7.03 -7.60 -0.06
CA ALA A 62 6.46 -7.18 -1.36
C ALA A 62 7.04 -5.84 -1.84
N ILE A 63 7.45 -4.98 -0.92
CA ILE A 63 8.16 -3.72 -1.19
C ILE A 63 9.40 -3.61 -0.31
N ASP A 64 10.32 -2.74 -0.72
CA ASP A 64 11.55 -2.42 -0.02
C ASP A 64 11.85 -0.92 -0.16
N ILE A 65 12.78 -0.39 0.64
CA ILE A 65 13.24 1.00 0.57
C ILE A 65 14.70 1.02 0.13
N ARG A 66 14.97 1.59 -1.04
CA ARG A 66 16.32 1.71 -1.62
C ARG A 66 16.57 3.15 -2.03
N ASP A 67 17.66 3.72 -1.53
CA ASP A 67 18.06 5.11 -1.82
C ASP A 67 16.92 6.14 -1.59
N GLY A 68 16.11 5.91 -0.54
CA GLY A 68 14.96 6.76 -0.19
C GLY A 68 13.70 6.57 -1.05
N LEU A 69 13.71 5.59 -1.97
CA LEU A 69 12.58 5.24 -2.82
C LEU A 69 11.95 3.93 -2.35
N ILE A 70 10.61 3.88 -2.35
CA ILE A 70 9.89 2.62 -2.26
C ILE A 70 10.02 1.91 -3.60
N VAL A 71 10.42 0.64 -3.58
CA VAL A 71 10.54 -0.23 -4.75
C VAL A 71 9.71 -1.48 -4.54
N ARG A 72 9.15 -2.06 -5.61
CA ARG A 72 8.58 -3.41 -5.55
C ARG A 72 9.70 -4.44 -5.52
N THR A 73 9.57 -5.45 -4.68
CA THR A 73 10.53 -6.55 -4.58
C THR A 73 10.14 -7.72 -5.49
N ALA A 74 8.84 -7.90 -5.73
CA ALA A 74 8.30 -8.85 -6.70
C ALA A 74 7.97 -8.13 -8.02
N SER A 75 8.55 -8.63 -9.12
CA SER A 75 8.32 -8.16 -10.49
C SER A 75 6.95 -8.57 -11.02
#